data_AF-A0A6C0LUW2-F1
#
_entry.id   AF-A0A6C0LUW2-F1
#
_cell.length_a   1.000
_cell.length_b   1.000
_cell.length_c   1.000
_cell.angle_alpha   90.00
_cell.angle_beta   90.00
_cell.angle_gamma   90.00
#
_symmetry.space_group_name_H-M   'P 1'
#
loop_
_entity.id
_entity.type
_entity.pdbx_description
1 polymer ?
#
loop_
_entity_poly.entity_id
_entity_poly.type
_entity_poly.pdbx_seq_one_letter_code
_entity_poly.pdbx_strand_id
1 'polypeptide(L)'
;MKVAVAVARCVFCNSLSHTTADCNSNMKGRRQILTKIGYEFMLDDNLPNFKSLPINELRFIASIYEKFQKITSKRYLRTQMYIYFDNEWQIEYLYSPIPPTLTKSRMIKELVYRWTIYVSIRNNHNHEKPEDGDCPICMDCMSTSIWNPTKLNWQMIATKLDLENAMFPGNIRTLCGHSFCGSCWELHMKANSKVEYHEHRFRQEPTGRRIVSCPMCRYPMRYLKKE
;
A
#
# COMPACT_ATOMS: atom_id res chain seq x y z
N MET A 1 -8.43 -24.14 -47.48
CA MET A 1 -9.30 -24.41 -46.31
C MET A 1 -9.48 -23.11 -45.53
N LYS A 2 -10.70 -22.57 -45.45
CA LYS A 2 -10.98 -21.43 -44.56
C LYS A 2 -11.16 -21.97 -43.15
N VAL A 3 -10.27 -21.59 -42.24
CA VAL A 3 -10.41 -21.88 -40.81
C VAL A 3 -11.66 -21.12 -40.34
N ALA A 4 -12.72 -21.85 -40.00
CA ALA A 4 -13.90 -21.26 -39.38
C ALA A 4 -13.49 -20.75 -37.99
N VAL A 5 -13.34 -19.43 -37.87
CA VAL A 5 -13.15 -18.79 -36.56
C VAL A 5 -14.45 -19.00 -35.78
N ALA A 6 -14.40 -19.86 -34.75
CA ALA A 6 -15.52 -20.06 -33.86
C ALA A 6 -15.93 -18.71 -33.25
N VAL A 7 -17.12 -18.23 -33.57
CA VAL A 7 -17.64 -16.97 -33.03
C VAL A 7 -17.94 -17.18 -31.55
N ALA A 8 -17.02 -16.75 -30.69
CA ALA A 8 -17.18 -16.84 -29.26
C ALA A 8 -18.30 -15.91 -28.79
N ARG A 9 -19.30 -16.46 -28.09
CA ARG A 9 -20.34 -15.65 -27.45
C ARG A 9 -19.75 -14.74 -26.39
N CYS A 10 -20.26 -13.51 -26.29
CA CYS A 10 -19.93 -12.59 -25.22
C CYS A 10 -20.17 -13.25 -23.85
N VAL A 11 -19.14 -13.26 -23.01
CA VAL A 11 -19.18 -13.92 -21.69
C VAL A 11 -20.22 -13.28 -20.76
N PHE A 12 -20.49 -11.99 -20.93
CA PHE A 12 -21.33 -11.21 -20.02
C PHE A 12 -22.81 -11.26 -20.36
N CYS A 13 -23.19 -11.28 -21.63
CA CYS A 13 -24.60 -11.29 -22.04
C CYS A 13 -24.99 -12.48 -22.92
N ASN A 14 -24.04 -13.39 -23.19
CA ASN A 14 -24.21 -14.56 -24.05
C ASN A 14 -24.64 -14.21 -25.49
N SER A 15 -24.38 -12.98 -25.93
CA SER A 15 -24.68 -12.53 -27.30
C SER A 15 -23.64 -13.02 -28.30
N LEU A 16 -24.07 -13.30 -29.53
CA LEU A 16 -23.21 -13.54 -30.70
C LEU A 16 -22.87 -12.24 -31.44
N SER A 17 -23.52 -11.12 -31.11
CA SER A 17 -23.40 -9.86 -31.87
C SER A 17 -22.13 -9.06 -31.59
N HIS A 18 -21.41 -9.38 -30.50
CA HIS A 18 -20.22 -8.65 -30.08
C HIS A 18 -19.30 -9.53 -29.24
N THR A 19 -18.05 -9.12 -29.13
CA THR A 19 -17.06 -9.77 -28.25
C THR A 19 -17.23 -9.31 -26.80
N THR A 20 -16.63 -10.03 -25.84
CA THR A 20 -16.63 -9.61 -24.43
C THR A 20 -16.00 -8.21 -24.22
N ALA A 21 -15.01 -7.83 -25.06
CA ALA A 21 -14.35 -6.53 -24.98
C ALA A 21 -15.29 -5.38 -25.38
N ASP A 22 -16.19 -5.63 -26.34
CA ASP A 22 -17.13 -4.64 -26.89
C ASP A 22 -18.50 -4.66 -26.20
N CYS A 23 -18.61 -5.38 -25.07
CA CYS A 23 -19.89 -5.53 -24.38
C CYS A 23 -20.29 -4.26 -23.61
N ASN A 24 -21.36 -3.62 -24.09
CA ASN A 24 -21.98 -2.44 -23.49
C ASN A 24 -23.13 -2.77 -22.51
N SER A 25 -23.32 -4.04 -22.11
CA SER A 25 -24.34 -4.41 -21.13
C SER A 25 -24.20 -3.55 -19.86
N ASN A 26 -25.28 -2.87 -19.49
CA ASN A 26 -25.33 -2.08 -18.26
C ASN A 26 -25.63 -2.93 -17.01
N MET A 27 -25.81 -4.26 -17.17
CA MET A 27 -26.20 -5.19 -16.09
C MET A 27 -27.43 -4.73 -15.31
N LYS A 28 -28.48 -4.30 -16.03
CA LYS A 28 -29.69 -3.70 -15.44
C LYS A 28 -29.37 -2.47 -14.58
N GLY A 29 -28.43 -1.65 -15.03
CA GLY A 29 -27.94 -0.46 -14.33
C GLY A 29 -26.93 -0.74 -13.21
N ARG A 30 -26.59 -2.01 -12.91
CA ARG A 30 -25.73 -2.36 -11.77
C ARG A 30 -24.23 -2.40 -12.09
N ARG A 31 -23.82 -2.09 -13.32
CA ARG A 31 -22.42 -2.24 -13.77
C ARG A 31 -21.41 -1.56 -12.83
N GLN A 32 -21.67 -0.33 -12.38
CA GLN A 32 -20.76 0.39 -11.47
C GLN A 32 -20.59 -0.33 -10.13
N ILE A 33 -21.69 -0.78 -9.52
CA ILE A 33 -21.68 -1.53 -8.26
C ILE A 33 -20.91 -2.84 -8.44
N LEU A 34 -21.13 -3.55 -9.55
CA LEU A 34 -20.42 -4.80 -9.83
C LEU A 34 -18.93 -4.59 -10.11
N THR A 35 -18.55 -3.49 -10.75
CA THR A 35 -17.14 -3.10 -10.92
C THR A 35 -16.50 -2.86 -9.56
N LYS A 36 -17.17 -2.11 -8.67
CA LYS A 36 -16.71 -1.86 -7.31
C LYS A 36 -16.50 -3.18 -6.56
N ILE A 37 -17.51 -4.06 -6.56
CA ILE A 37 -17.39 -5.39 -5.97
C ILE A 37 -16.19 -6.15 -6.56
N GLY A 38 -16.03 -6.20 -7.89
CA GLY A 38 -14.91 -6.91 -8.51
C GLY A 38 -13.53 -6.36 -8.18
N TYR A 39 -13.42 -5.08 -7.83
CA TYR A 39 -12.18 -4.45 -7.41
C TYR A 39 -11.89 -4.65 -5.91
N GLU A 40 -12.92 -4.49 -5.08
CA GLU A 40 -12.74 -4.31 -3.63
C GLU A 40 -13.01 -5.57 -2.81
N PHE A 41 -13.81 -6.53 -3.32
CA PHE A 41 -14.37 -7.58 -2.46
C PHE A 41 -13.34 -8.34 -1.62
N MET A 42 -12.11 -8.52 -2.12
CA MET A 42 -11.06 -9.22 -1.38
C MET A 42 -10.56 -8.48 -0.15
N LEU A 43 -10.65 -7.15 -0.16
CA LEU A 43 -10.32 -6.27 0.95
C LEU A 43 -11.54 -5.90 1.79
N ASP A 44 -12.77 -6.22 1.37
CA ASP A 44 -13.96 -5.98 2.18
C ASP A 44 -14.05 -6.96 3.36
N ASP A 45 -14.29 -6.44 4.57
CA ASP A 45 -14.52 -7.23 5.80
C ASP A 45 -15.66 -8.23 5.66
N ASN A 46 -16.68 -7.85 4.88
CA ASN A 46 -17.86 -8.66 4.68
C ASN A 46 -17.84 -9.28 3.28
N LEU A 47 -17.91 -10.61 3.24
CA LEU A 47 -18.05 -11.36 2.00
C LEU A 47 -19.36 -10.94 1.28
N PRO A 48 -19.30 -10.49 0.01
CA PRO A 48 -20.50 -10.16 -0.75
C PRO A 48 -21.44 -11.37 -0.91
N ASN A 49 -22.75 -11.13 -0.89
CA ASN A 49 -23.75 -12.17 -1.10
C ASN A 49 -23.83 -12.61 -2.58
N PHE A 50 -22.81 -13.31 -3.07
CA PHE A 50 -22.73 -13.80 -4.45
C PHE A 50 -23.89 -14.73 -4.84
N LYS A 51 -24.56 -15.38 -3.87
CA LYS A 51 -25.73 -16.24 -4.13
C LYS A 51 -26.90 -15.46 -4.74
N SER A 52 -27.06 -14.21 -4.33
CA SER A 52 -28.10 -13.30 -4.84
C SER A 52 -27.87 -12.84 -6.29
N LEU A 53 -26.64 -12.96 -6.80
CA LEU A 53 -26.29 -12.43 -8.12
C LEU A 53 -26.58 -13.46 -9.24
N PRO A 54 -27.12 -13.03 -10.39
CA PRO A 54 -27.21 -13.87 -11.58
C PRO A 54 -25.82 -14.20 -12.14
N ILE A 55 -25.72 -15.32 -12.88
CA ILE A 55 -24.44 -15.83 -13.40
C ILE A 55 -23.66 -14.81 -14.23
N ASN A 56 -24.34 -14.01 -15.03
CA ASN A 56 -23.72 -13.01 -15.89
C ASN A 56 -23.00 -11.90 -15.10
N GLU A 57 -23.52 -11.56 -13.92
CA GLU A 57 -22.91 -10.57 -13.04
C GLU A 57 -21.72 -11.15 -12.28
N LEU A 58 -21.80 -12.44 -11.89
CA LEU A 58 -20.67 -13.15 -11.32
C LEU A 58 -19.51 -13.25 -12.33
N ARG A 59 -19.79 -13.54 -13.60
CA ARG A 59 -18.80 -13.54 -14.69
C ARG A 59 -18.17 -12.18 -14.86
N PHE A 60 -18.96 -11.12 -14.76
CA PHE A 60 -18.47 -9.75 -14.84
C PHE A 60 -17.54 -9.42 -13.66
N ILE A 61 -17.96 -9.70 -12.42
CA ILE A 61 -17.13 -9.55 -11.22
C ILE A 61 -15.80 -10.30 -11.38
N ALA A 62 -15.84 -11.58 -11.80
CA ALA A 62 -14.65 -12.39 -12.02
C ALA A 62 -13.70 -11.79 -13.07
N SER A 63 -14.23 -11.16 -14.12
CA SER A 63 -13.40 -10.48 -15.13
C SER A 63 -12.75 -9.19 -14.62
N ILE A 64 -13.42 -8.45 -13.72
CA ILE A 64 -12.86 -7.25 -13.09
C ILE A 64 -11.78 -7.66 -12.09
N TYR A 65 -12.05 -8.69 -11.29
CA TYR A 65 -11.07 -9.31 -10.39
C TYR A 65 -9.76 -9.65 -11.12
N GLU A 66 -9.83 -10.32 -12.28
CA GLU A 66 -8.64 -10.71 -13.02
C GLU A 66 -7.80 -9.49 -13.46
N LYS A 67 -8.44 -8.37 -13.78
CA LYS A 67 -7.75 -7.11 -14.09
C LYS A 67 -7.11 -6.51 -12.84
N PHE A 68 -7.81 -6.53 -11.70
CA PHE A 68 -7.30 -6.03 -10.44
C PHE A 68 -6.06 -6.81 -9.97
N GLN A 69 -6.07 -8.14 -10.08
CA GLN A 69 -4.90 -8.96 -9.72
C GLN A 69 -3.64 -8.64 -10.50
N LYS A 70 -3.77 -8.13 -11.73
CA LYS A 70 -2.63 -7.71 -12.54
C LYS A 70 -1.97 -6.41 -12.04
N ILE A 71 -2.64 -5.63 -11.17
CA ILE A 71 -2.06 -4.45 -10.52
C ILE A 71 -1.03 -4.87 -9.46
N THR A 72 -1.28 -6.00 -8.80
CA THR A 72 -0.40 -6.53 -7.77
C THR A 72 0.82 -7.17 -8.39
N SER A 73 2.00 -6.90 -7.80
CA SER A 73 3.26 -7.47 -8.29
C SER A 73 3.42 -8.92 -7.84
N LYS A 74 3.25 -9.85 -8.77
CA LYS A 74 3.43 -11.30 -8.51
C LYS A 74 4.81 -11.61 -7.96
N ARG A 75 5.86 -10.98 -8.51
CA ARG A 75 7.24 -11.15 -8.04
C ARG A 75 7.37 -10.72 -6.58
N TYR A 76 6.77 -9.59 -6.21
CA TYR A 76 6.83 -9.09 -4.84
C TYR A 76 6.11 -10.02 -3.87
N LEU A 77 4.90 -10.49 -4.21
CA LEU A 77 4.15 -11.41 -3.36
C LEU A 77 4.89 -12.73 -3.13
N ARG A 78 5.60 -13.26 -4.14
CA ARG A 78 6.45 -14.45 -3.94
C ARG A 78 7.60 -14.19 -2.98
N THR A 79 8.26 -13.04 -3.06
CA THR A 79 9.34 -12.67 -2.13
C THR A 79 8.84 -12.46 -0.69
N GLN A 80 7.63 -11.90 -0.53
CA GLN A 80 7.02 -11.62 0.78
C GLN A 80 5.98 -12.65 1.19
N MET A 81 6.02 -13.84 0.59
CA MET A 81 4.99 -14.87 0.75
C MET A 81 4.74 -15.21 2.21
N TYR A 82 5.82 -15.41 2.98
CA TYR A 82 5.77 -15.79 4.39
C TYR A 82 5.02 -14.80 5.30
N ILE A 83 4.77 -13.57 4.83
CA ILE A 83 4.03 -12.56 5.60
C ILE A 83 2.51 -12.76 5.45
N TYR A 84 2.04 -13.13 4.26
CA TYR A 84 0.62 -13.05 3.91
C TYR A 84 -0.01 -14.36 3.46
N PHE A 85 0.79 -15.33 3.04
CA PHE A 85 0.34 -16.57 2.43
C PHE A 85 1.10 -17.77 3.01
N ASP A 86 0.41 -18.92 3.09
CA ASP A 86 0.99 -20.14 3.66
C ASP A 86 1.96 -20.82 2.68
N ASN A 87 1.72 -20.67 1.37
CA ASN A 87 2.50 -21.35 0.33
C ASN A 87 2.35 -20.67 -1.04
N GLU A 88 3.24 -21.04 -1.97
CA GLU A 88 3.31 -20.43 -3.30
C GLU A 88 2.09 -20.78 -4.16
N TRP A 89 1.47 -21.94 -3.92
CA TRP A 89 0.28 -22.37 -4.66
C TRP A 89 -0.90 -21.43 -4.47
N GLN A 90 -1.06 -20.81 -3.29
CA GLN A 90 -2.08 -19.78 -3.07
C GLN A 90 -1.87 -18.57 -3.99
N ILE A 91 -0.62 -18.13 -4.19
CA ILE A 91 -0.30 -17.04 -5.10
C ILE A 91 -0.63 -17.45 -6.55
N GLU A 92 -0.18 -18.63 -6.99
CA GLU A 92 -0.49 -19.11 -8.34
C GLU A 92 -2.00 -19.21 -8.59
N TYR A 93 -2.73 -19.69 -7.59
CA TYR A 93 -4.18 -19.82 -7.66
C TYR A 93 -4.88 -18.45 -7.75
N LEU A 94 -4.43 -17.44 -6.99
CA LEU A 94 -4.98 -16.08 -7.06
C LEU A 94 -4.79 -15.47 -8.46
N TYR A 95 -3.62 -15.67 -9.08
CA TYR A 95 -3.35 -15.18 -10.43
C TYR A 95 -4.00 -16.03 -11.53
N SER A 96 -4.52 -17.21 -11.20
CA SER A 96 -5.22 -18.04 -12.18
C SER A 96 -6.58 -17.44 -12.56
N PRO A 97 -6.91 -17.36 -13.86
CA PRO A 97 -8.17 -16.81 -14.31
C PRO A 97 -9.34 -17.71 -13.88
N ILE A 98 -10.45 -17.10 -13.47
CA ILE A 98 -11.68 -17.84 -13.16
C ILE A 98 -12.38 -18.18 -14.49
N PRO A 99 -12.55 -19.46 -14.85
CA PRO A 99 -13.13 -19.80 -16.14
C PRO A 99 -14.59 -19.30 -16.25
N PRO A 100 -14.94 -18.55 -17.30
CA PRO A 100 -16.28 -18.01 -17.46
C PRO A 100 -17.35 -19.09 -17.71
N THR A 101 -16.92 -20.28 -18.13
CA THR A 101 -17.75 -21.45 -18.39
C THR A 101 -18.24 -22.16 -17.13
N LEU A 102 -17.74 -21.78 -15.95
CA LEU A 102 -18.18 -22.35 -14.68
C LEU A 102 -19.69 -22.13 -14.46
N THR A 103 -20.31 -23.12 -13.82
CA THR A 103 -21.68 -22.99 -13.31
C THR A 103 -21.73 -21.94 -12.20
N LYS A 104 -22.92 -21.37 -11.94
CA LYS A 104 -23.11 -20.37 -10.87
C LYS A 104 -22.55 -20.85 -9.52
N SER A 105 -22.86 -22.08 -9.14
CA SER A 105 -22.38 -22.65 -7.87
C SER A 105 -20.86 -22.76 -7.81
N ARG A 106 -20.21 -23.15 -8.92
CA ARG A 106 -18.73 -23.23 -8.98
C ARG A 106 -18.09 -21.85 -8.98
N MET A 107 -18.68 -20.88 -9.68
CA MET A 107 -18.18 -19.50 -9.71
C MET A 107 -18.27 -18.83 -8.33
N ILE A 108 -19.36 -19.06 -7.60
CA ILE A 108 -19.49 -18.59 -6.21
C ILE A 108 -18.38 -19.21 -5.36
N LYS A 109 -18.15 -20.53 -5.45
CA LYS A 109 -17.07 -21.19 -4.70
C LYS A 109 -15.70 -20.58 -5.00
N GLU A 110 -15.38 -20.34 -6.27
CA GLU A 110 -14.11 -19.75 -6.69
C GLU A 110 -13.89 -18.33 -6.14
N LEU A 111 -14.93 -17.49 -6.13
CA LEU A 111 -14.86 -16.13 -5.58
C LEU A 111 -14.71 -16.15 -4.06
N VAL A 112 -15.47 -17.00 -3.37
CA VAL A 112 -15.40 -17.17 -1.90
C VAL A 112 -14.03 -17.69 -1.47
N TYR A 113 -13.49 -18.67 -2.19
CA TYR A 113 -12.20 -19.23 -1.82
C TYR A 113 -11.06 -18.22 -2.00
N ARG A 114 -11.06 -17.43 -3.08
CA ARG A 114 -10.09 -16.32 -3.25
C ARG A 114 -10.19 -15.26 -2.16
N TRP A 115 -11.42 -14.90 -1.76
CA TRP A 115 -11.66 -14.02 -0.62
C TRP A 115 -11.08 -14.57 0.69
N THR A 116 -11.11 -15.89 0.87
CA THR A 116 -10.58 -16.58 2.05
C THR A 116 -9.05 -16.59 2.07
N ILE A 117 -8.40 -16.78 0.92
CA ILE A 117 -6.93 -16.69 0.84
C ILE A 117 -6.43 -15.29 1.23
N TYR A 118 -7.22 -14.24 0.94
CA TYR A 118 -6.85 -12.85 1.23
C TYR A 118 -7.01 -12.41 2.70
N VAL A 119 -7.39 -13.29 3.63
CA VAL A 119 -7.68 -12.95 5.04
C VAL A 119 -6.56 -12.13 5.68
N SER A 120 -5.31 -12.58 5.60
CA SER A 120 -4.17 -11.88 6.25
C SER A 120 -3.94 -10.49 5.66
N ILE A 121 -4.07 -10.34 4.35
CA ILE A 121 -3.92 -9.05 3.66
C ILE A 121 -5.05 -8.10 4.03
N ARG A 122 -6.29 -8.62 4.08
CA ARG A 122 -7.46 -7.85 4.47
C ARG A 122 -7.35 -7.35 5.90
N ASN A 123 -6.91 -8.18 6.84
CA ASN A 123 -6.67 -7.78 8.22
C ASN A 123 -5.62 -6.66 8.30
N ASN A 124 -4.49 -6.83 7.59
CA ASN A 124 -3.45 -5.79 7.51
C ASN A 124 -4.00 -4.46 6.95
N HIS A 125 -4.80 -4.54 5.87
CA HIS A 125 -5.42 -3.37 5.27
C HIS A 125 -6.43 -2.69 6.20
N ASN A 126 -7.38 -3.43 6.78
CA ASN A 126 -8.52 -2.81 7.48
C ASN A 126 -8.27 -2.51 8.96
N HIS A 127 -7.31 -3.20 9.59
CA HIS A 127 -7.19 -3.20 11.06
C HIS A 127 -5.76 -2.93 11.56
N GLU A 128 -4.75 -3.04 10.71
CA GLU A 128 -3.34 -2.84 11.10
C GLU A 128 -2.71 -1.64 10.40
N LYS A 129 -3.52 -0.62 10.06
CA LYS A 129 -2.99 0.64 9.52
C LYS A 129 -2.00 1.23 10.54
N PRO A 130 -0.73 1.44 10.17
CA PRO A 130 0.24 2.07 11.06
C PRO A 130 -0.20 3.50 11.40
N GLU A 131 0.07 3.90 12.64
CA GLU A 131 -0.14 5.28 13.06
C GLU A 131 0.71 6.24 12.23
N ASP A 132 0.13 7.40 11.94
CA ASP A 132 0.86 8.47 11.30
C ASP A 132 1.94 9.00 12.27
N GLY A 133 3.07 9.42 11.72
CA GLY A 133 4.21 9.85 12.52
C GLY A 133 4.13 11.33 12.81
N ASP A 134 4.07 11.73 14.08
CA ASP A 134 4.03 13.13 14.49
C ASP A 134 5.37 13.64 15.01
N CYS A 135 5.67 14.91 14.74
CA CYS A 135 6.87 15.55 15.26
C CYS A 135 6.65 15.93 16.73
N PRO A 136 7.47 15.44 17.67
CA PRO A 136 7.27 15.74 19.09
C PRO A 136 7.65 17.18 19.49
N ILE A 137 8.16 18.00 18.55
CA ILE A 137 8.48 19.43 18.81
C ILE A 137 7.29 20.31 18.44
N CYS A 138 6.75 20.16 17.23
CA CYS A 138 5.67 21.01 16.73
C CYS A 138 4.29 20.34 16.77
N MET A 139 4.22 19.03 17.09
CA MET A 139 3.01 18.22 17.10
C MET A 139 2.30 18.13 15.74
N ASP A 140 3.01 18.40 14.64
CA ASP A 140 2.49 18.23 13.28
C ASP A 140 2.85 16.86 12.71
N CYS A 141 2.01 16.37 11.81
CA CYS A 141 2.26 15.16 11.02
C CYS A 141 3.53 15.29 10.16
N MET A 142 4.44 14.34 10.35
CA MET A 142 5.67 14.14 9.58
C MET A 142 5.48 13.17 8.43
N SER A 143 4.68 12.12 8.64
CA SER A 143 4.50 11.05 7.67
C SER A 143 3.14 10.40 7.80
N THR A 144 2.53 10.09 6.66
CA THR A 144 1.23 9.42 6.59
C THR A 144 1.35 8.01 6.02
N SER A 145 0.60 7.08 6.58
CA SER A 145 0.42 5.73 6.05
C SER A 145 -0.51 5.72 4.83
N ILE A 146 0.01 5.33 3.66
CA ILE A 146 -0.78 5.09 2.45
C ILE A 146 -0.76 3.61 2.05
N TRP A 147 -1.88 3.09 1.57
CA TRP A 147 -1.93 1.72 1.08
C TRP A 147 -1.29 1.62 -0.30
N ASN A 148 -0.37 0.68 -0.47
CA ASN A 148 0.22 0.37 -1.77
C ASN A 148 -0.45 -0.87 -2.39
N PRO A 149 -1.32 -0.72 -3.40
CA PRO A 149 -2.04 -1.84 -4.01
C PRO A 149 -1.16 -2.79 -4.82
N THR A 150 0.05 -2.34 -5.22
CA THR A 150 1.01 -3.19 -5.95
C THR A 150 1.75 -4.15 -5.00
N LYS A 151 1.95 -3.74 -3.74
CA LYS A 151 2.66 -4.50 -2.71
C LYS A 151 1.75 -5.10 -1.64
N LEU A 152 0.48 -4.69 -1.61
CA LEU A 152 -0.52 -5.08 -0.60
C LEU A 152 -0.03 -4.80 0.83
N ASN A 153 0.56 -3.62 1.03
CA ASN A 153 1.03 -3.19 2.33
C ASN A 153 0.91 -1.68 2.53
N TRP A 154 0.91 -1.27 3.79
CA TRP A 154 1.03 0.12 4.18
C TRP A 154 2.46 0.64 3.93
N GLN A 155 2.55 1.85 3.39
CA GLN A 155 3.80 2.56 3.16
C GLN A 155 3.72 3.93 3.83
N MET A 156 4.74 4.25 4.61
CA MET A 156 4.91 5.58 5.17
C MET A 156 5.46 6.51 4.08
N ILE A 157 4.76 7.60 3.81
CA ILE A 157 5.24 8.69 2.95
C ILE A 157 5.46 9.94 3.80
N ALA A 158 6.48 10.72 3.48
CA ALA A 158 6.71 12.01 4.13
C ALA A 158 5.62 13.01 3.72
N THR A 159 5.04 13.71 4.69
CA THR A 159 3.94 14.67 4.47
C THR A 159 4.45 16.08 4.20
N LYS A 160 5.58 16.46 4.82
CA LYS A 160 6.19 17.78 4.59
C LYS A 160 7.17 17.70 3.42
N LEU A 161 6.96 18.58 2.44
CA LEU A 161 7.86 18.77 1.31
C LEU A 161 9.16 19.44 1.78
N ASP A 162 10.26 19.05 1.15
CA ASP A 162 11.58 19.61 1.39
C ASP A 162 11.58 21.10 1.00
N LEU A 163 11.97 21.96 1.93
CA LEU A 163 12.29 23.35 1.62
C LEU A 163 13.66 23.38 0.94
N GLU A 164 13.71 23.91 -0.29
CA GLU A 164 14.86 23.88 -1.20
C GLU A 164 16.16 24.48 -0.63
N ASN A 165 16.08 25.22 0.49
CA ASN A 165 17.21 25.83 1.20
C ASN A 165 17.30 25.47 2.69
N ALA A 166 16.56 24.48 3.18
CA ALA A 166 16.63 24.07 4.59
C ALA A 166 17.91 23.26 4.88
N MET A 167 18.48 23.43 6.08
CA MET A 167 19.65 22.66 6.51
C MET A 167 19.36 21.15 6.55
N PHE A 168 18.09 20.81 6.80
CA PHE A 168 17.57 19.45 6.79
C PHE A 168 16.30 19.39 5.92
N PRO A 169 16.41 18.94 4.65
CA PRO A 169 15.24 18.66 3.84
C PRO A 169 14.47 17.48 4.46
N GLY A 170 13.19 17.69 4.76
CA GLY A 170 12.27 16.62 5.16
C GLY A 170 12.36 16.23 6.63
N ASN A 171 12.08 14.98 6.94
CA ASN A 171 12.15 14.45 8.30
C ASN A 171 13.55 13.89 8.60
N ILE A 172 14.05 14.13 9.80
CA ILE A 172 15.34 13.61 10.25
C ILE A 172 15.14 12.53 11.30
N ARG A 173 15.97 11.49 11.23
CA ARG A 173 16.10 10.48 12.29
C ARG A 173 17.44 10.65 12.97
N THR A 174 17.40 10.91 14.27
CA THR A 174 18.58 11.09 15.11
C THR A 174 19.30 9.77 15.38
N LEU A 175 20.54 9.83 15.86
CA LEU A 175 21.34 8.62 16.20
C LEU A 175 20.69 7.78 17.31
N CYS A 176 19.94 8.44 18.21
CA CYS A 176 19.17 7.74 19.25
C CYS A 176 17.84 7.15 18.74
N GLY A 177 17.57 7.21 17.43
CA GLY A 177 16.42 6.59 16.78
C GLY A 177 15.14 7.44 16.71
N HIS A 178 15.06 8.57 17.42
CA HIS A 178 13.91 9.48 17.41
C HIS A 178 13.86 10.34 16.14
N SER A 179 12.66 10.61 15.65
CA SER A 179 12.40 11.35 14.41
C SER A 179 11.78 12.73 14.66
N PHE A 180 12.12 13.71 13.83
CA PHE A 180 11.64 15.09 13.91
C PHE A 180 11.47 15.71 12.51
N CYS A 181 10.64 16.74 12.36
CA CYS A 181 10.69 17.60 11.19
C CYS A 181 12.07 18.25 11.09
N GLY A 182 12.62 18.35 9.88
CA GLY A 182 13.93 18.96 9.63
C GLY A 182 14.00 20.42 10.09
N SER A 183 12.94 21.20 9.83
CA SER A 183 12.84 22.59 10.29
C SER A 183 12.81 22.70 11.82
N CYS A 184 12.07 21.83 12.51
CA CYS A 184 12.01 21.80 13.97
C CYS A 184 13.36 21.39 14.57
N TRP A 185 14.02 20.40 13.95
CA TRP A 185 15.35 19.99 14.35
C TRP A 185 16.39 21.09 14.15
N GLU A 186 16.30 21.82 13.04
CA GLU A 186 17.17 22.97 12.76
C GLU A 186 17.02 24.07 13.80
N LEU A 187 15.77 24.45 14.14
CA LEU A 187 15.49 25.41 15.20
C LEU A 187 16.03 24.93 16.56
N HIS A 188 15.83 23.66 16.89
CA HIS A 188 16.37 23.07 18.12
C HIS A 188 17.90 23.12 18.15
N MET A 189 18.56 22.77 17.04
CA MET A 189 20.01 22.87 16.91
C MET A 189 20.50 24.32 17.09
N LYS A 190 19.85 25.29 16.44
CA LYS A 190 20.23 26.70 16.53
C LYS A 190 20.10 27.24 17.97
N ALA A 191 19.01 26.91 18.66
CA ALA A 191 18.74 27.40 20.01
C ALA A 191 19.52 26.67 21.10
N ASN A 192 19.74 25.35 20.97
CA ASN A 192 20.20 24.51 22.08
C ASN A 192 21.58 23.87 21.86
N SER A 193 22.24 24.10 20.72
CA SER A 193 23.59 23.58 20.51
C SER A 193 24.62 24.32 21.37
N LYS A 194 25.54 23.55 21.96
CA LYS A 194 26.69 24.05 22.71
C LYS A 194 27.96 23.74 21.94
N VAL A 195 28.95 24.62 22.03
CA VAL A 195 30.27 24.37 21.45
C VAL A 195 31.01 23.34 22.31
N GLU A 196 31.57 22.31 21.67
CA GLU A 196 32.43 21.34 22.35
C GLU A 196 33.85 21.91 22.50
N TYR A 197 34.36 21.87 23.73
CA TYR A 197 35.73 22.21 24.06
C TYR A 197 36.52 20.94 24.35
N HIS A 198 37.84 20.99 24.16
CA HIS A 198 38.72 19.90 24.59
C HIS A 198 38.59 19.66 26.10
N GLU A 199 38.48 18.40 26.51
CA GLU A 199 38.42 18.02 27.92
C GLU A 199 39.59 18.66 28.69
N HIS A 200 39.26 19.32 29.81
CA HIS A 200 40.19 20.05 30.68
C HIS A 200 40.87 21.30 30.09
N ARG A 201 40.41 21.83 28.94
CA ARG A 201 41.02 23.02 28.30
C ARG A 201 40.00 24.03 27.76
N PHE A 202 39.14 24.56 28.63
CA PHE A 202 38.15 25.60 28.32
C PHE A 202 38.73 26.92 27.76
N ARG A 203 40.06 27.11 27.83
CA ARG A 203 40.76 28.31 27.32
C ARG A 203 41.39 28.11 25.93
N GLN A 204 41.27 26.93 25.31
CA GLN A 204 41.79 26.67 23.96
C GLN A 204 40.71 26.82 22.89
N GLU A 205 41.14 26.87 21.62
CA GLU A 205 40.24 26.93 20.48
C GLU A 205 39.21 25.78 20.53
N PRO A 206 37.94 26.06 20.20
CA PRO A 206 36.90 25.04 20.09
C PRO A 206 37.29 23.89 19.18
N THR A 207 36.78 22.68 19.46
CA THR A 207 37.02 21.50 18.60
C THR A 207 36.36 21.59 17.22
N GLY A 208 35.65 22.68 16.93
CA GLY A 208 34.80 22.84 15.75
C GLY A 208 33.49 22.04 15.81
N ARG A 209 33.25 21.26 16.87
CA ARG A 209 32.05 20.44 17.05
C ARG A 209 31.00 21.15 17.90
N ARG A 210 29.74 20.90 17.57
CA ARG A 210 28.57 21.30 18.35
C ARG A 210 27.94 20.07 18.99
N ILE A 211 27.57 20.17 20.26
CA ILE A 211 26.79 19.16 20.98
C ILE A 211 25.36 19.65 21.12
N VAL A 212 24.40 18.82 20.76
CA VAL A 212 22.98 19.03 21.06
C VAL A 212 22.37 17.73 21.57
N SER A 213 21.52 17.83 22.59
CA SER A 213 20.81 16.66 23.12
C SER A 213 19.49 16.44 22.39
N CYS A 214 19.11 15.17 22.21
CA CYS A 214 17.77 14.81 21.74
C CYS A 214 16.69 15.36 22.70
N PRO A 215 15.63 16.02 22.21
CA PRO A 215 14.51 16.48 23.03
C PRO A 215 13.82 15.36 23.81
N MET A 216 13.72 14.17 23.21
CA MET A 216 12.98 13.02 23.76
C MET A 216 13.76 12.26 24.84
N CYS A 217 15.00 11.85 24.54
CA CYS A 217 15.78 10.97 25.41
C CYS A 217 17.04 11.60 25.99
N ARG A 218 17.29 12.89 25.68
CA ARG A 218 18.47 13.66 26.14
C ARG A 218 19.84 13.12 25.69
N TYR A 219 19.88 12.05 24.88
CA TYR A 219 21.10 11.51 24.32
C TYR A 219 21.91 12.61 23.60
N PRO A 220 23.19 12.83 23.99
CA PRO A 220 24.02 13.89 23.42
C PRO A 220 24.54 13.47 22.03
N MET A 221 24.43 14.37 21.07
CA MET A 221 24.88 14.15 19.69
C MET A 221 25.87 15.23 19.28
N ARG A 222 26.95 14.82 18.63
CA ARG A 222 28.04 15.68 18.15
C ARG A 222 27.90 15.91 16.66
N TYR A 223 27.91 17.17 16.23
CA TYR A 223 27.82 17.59 14.84
C TYR A 223 29.00 18.47 14.48
N LEU A 224 29.55 18.30 13.27
CA LEU A 224 30.54 19.24 12.73
C LEU A 224 29.82 20.53 12.32
N LYS A 225 30.39 21.68 12.67
CA LYS A 225 29.91 22.97 12.13
C LYS A 225 30.23 22.99 10.63
N LYS A 226 29.20 22.92 9.78
CA LYS A 226 29.36 23.32 8.37
C LYS A 226 29.39 24.85 8.33
N GLU A 227 30.42 25.41 7.71
CA GLU A 227 30.55 26.84 7.43
C GLU A 227 29.62 27.28 6.30
#